data_AF-A0A7D8V160-F1
#
_entry.id   AF-A0A7D8V160-F1
#
_cell.length_a   1.000
_cell.length_b   1.000
_cell.length_c   1.000
_cell.angle_alpha   90.00
_cell.angle_beta   90.00
_cell.angle_gamma   90.00
#
_symmetry.space_group_name_H-M   'P 1'
#
loop_
_entity.id
_entity.type
_entity.pdbx_description
1 polymer ?
#
loop_
_entity_poly.entity_id
_entity_poly.type
_entity_poly.pdbx_seq_one_letter_code
_entity_poly.pdbx_strand_id
1 'polypeptide(L)'
;MADARDAQSYALALTVLLVAEWLYLDWGSLPHATPADWLHAEWIDLHRGDAFAAWVQLLKDETDRVAALADDATRQRMADMFVRAVELEAEFFDATYAAGAAQ
;
A
#
# COMPACT_ATOMS: atom_id res chain seq x y z
N MET A 1 8.95 -7.16 -4.51
CA MET A 1 7.72 -7.94 -4.77
C MET A 1 7.70 -8.57 -6.18
N ALA A 2 8.82 -9.14 -6.64
CA ALA A 2 8.87 -9.80 -7.95
C ALA A 2 7.98 -11.05 -8.00
N ASP A 3 7.84 -11.74 -6.87
CA ASP A 3 7.10 -12.98 -6.74
C ASP A 3 5.61 -12.86 -7.14
N ALA A 4 4.96 -11.72 -6.86
CA ALA A 4 3.57 -11.49 -7.27
C ALA A 4 3.43 -11.35 -8.79
N ARG A 5 4.39 -10.66 -9.42
CA ARG A 5 4.48 -10.52 -10.89
C ARG A 5 4.80 -11.87 -11.54
N ASP A 6 5.77 -12.58 -10.97
CA ASP A 6 6.28 -13.83 -11.54
C ASP A 6 5.29 -14.99 -11.36
N ALA A 7 4.46 -14.95 -10.31
CA ALA A 7 3.30 -15.83 -10.16
C ALA A 7 2.16 -15.55 -11.13
N GLN A 8 2.20 -14.44 -11.89
CA GLN A 8 1.14 -13.95 -12.79
C GLN A 8 -0.25 -14.00 -12.15
N SER A 9 -0.34 -13.71 -10.85
CA SER A 9 -1.58 -13.86 -10.07
C SER A 9 -2.24 -12.51 -9.84
N TYR A 10 -3.43 -12.33 -10.40
CA TYR A 10 -4.24 -11.13 -10.17
C TYR A 10 -4.51 -10.90 -8.69
N ALA A 11 -4.84 -11.96 -7.94
CA ALA A 11 -5.12 -11.89 -6.51
C ALA A 11 -3.91 -11.37 -5.70
N LEU A 12 -2.70 -11.84 -6.02
CA LEU A 12 -1.49 -11.39 -5.32
C LEU A 12 -1.07 -9.98 -5.75
N ALA A 13 -1.19 -9.65 -7.04
CA ALA A 13 -0.92 -8.29 -7.53
C ALA A 13 -1.85 -7.26 -6.88
N LEU A 14 -3.14 -7.59 -6.77
CA LEU A 14 -4.13 -6.74 -6.12
C LEU A 14 -3.85 -6.58 -4.61
N THR A 15 -3.46 -7.66 -3.94
CA THR A 15 -3.09 -7.62 -2.52
C THR A 15 -1.93 -6.65 -2.28
N VAL A 16 -0.89 -6.74 -3.12
CA VAL A 16 0.27 -5.84 -3.06
C VAL A 16 -0.14 -4.38 -3.28
N LEU A 17 -0.94 -4.13 -4.31
CA LEU A 17 -1.40 -2.78 -4.64
C LEU A 17 -2.25 -2.19 -3.51
N LEU A 18 -3.15 -2.99 -2.92
CA LEU A 18 -3.96 -2.55 -1.79
C LEU A 18 -3.08 -2.13 -0.60
N VAL A 19 -2.06 -2.91 -0.25
CA VAL A 19 -1.17 -2.57 0.88
C VAL A 19 -0.46 -1.25 0.63
N ALA A 20 0.15 -1.08 -0.55
CA ALA A 20 0.88 0.14 -0.89
C ALA A 20 -0.02 1.38 -0.81
N GLU A 21 -1.20 1.32 -1.42
CA GLU A 21 -2.10 2.48 -1.51
C GLU A 21 -2.79 2.78 -0.18
N TRP A 22 -3.19 1.75 0.58
CA TRP A 22 -3.90 1.95 1.84
C TRP A 22 -2.99 2.49 2.94
N LEU A 23 -1.73 2.02 3.04
CA LEU A 23 -0.76 2.58 3.99
C LEU A 23 -0.54 4.08 3.75
N TYR A 24 -0.45 4.48 2.48
CA TYR A 24 -0.27 5.87 2.11
C TYR A 24 -1.49 6.74 2.41
N LEU A 25 -2.71 6.22 2.21
CA LEU A 25 -3.92 6.92 2.60
C LEU A 25 -3.96 7.15 4.12
N ASP A 26 -3.65 6.11 4.90
CA ASP A 26 -3.65 6.19 6.36
C ASP A 26 -2.63 7.24 6.85
N TRP A 27 -1.39 7.13 6.37
CA TRP A 27 -0.32 8.08 6.67
C TRP A 27 -0.66 9.52 6.23
N GLY A 28 -1.08 9.71 4.99
CA GLY A 28 -1.37 11.03 4.39
C GLY A 28 -2.60 11.71 4.99
N SER A 29 -3.47 10.95 5.66
CA SER A 29 -4.66 11.47 6.33
C SER A 29 -4.42 11.89 7.79
N LEU A 30 -3.27 11.55 8.37
CA LEU A 30 -2.91 12.01 9.73
C LEU A 30 -2.86 13.54 9.78
N PRO A 31 -3.15 14.19 10.92
CA PRO A 31 -2.98 15.63 11.04
C PRO A 31 -1.50 16.01 11.12
N HIS A 32 -1.03 16.86 10.20
CA HIS A 32 0.34 17.36 10.17
C HIS A 32 0.38 18.81 9.65
N ALA A 33 1.44 19.53 9.99
CA ALA A 33 1.70 20.84 9.41
C ALA A 33 2.08 20.65 7.93
N THR A 34 1.52 21.47 7.05
CA THR A 34 1.89 21.46 5.64
C THR A 34 3.38 21.78 5.50
N PRO A 35 4.18 20.92 4.82
CA PRO A 35 5.58 21.21 4.56
C PRO A 35 5.77 22.50 3.77
N ALA A 36 6.89 23.20 4.01
CA ALA A 36 7.23 24.41 3.27
C ALA A 36 7.66 24.12 1.82
N ASP A 37 8.21 22.93 1.57
CA ASP A 37 8.55 22.47 0.22
C ASP A 37 7.28 22.04 -0.51
N TRP A 38 7.00 22.68 -1.65
CA TRP A 38 5.82 22.42 -2.46
C TRP A 38 5.75 20.97 -2.95
N LEU A 39 6.91 20.34 -3.25
CA LEU A 39 6.95 18.97 -3.75
C LEU A 39 6.49 17.99 -2.67
N HIS A 40 6.90 18.21 -1.42
CA HIS A 40 6.47 17.38 -0.29
C HIS A 40 4.98 17.60 0.02
N ALA A 41 4.50 18.85 -0.04
CA ALA A 41 3.09 19.17 0.16
C ALA A 41 2.21 18.53 -0.91
N GLU A 42 2.59 18.61 -2.20
CA GLU A 42 1.85 17.98 -3.29
C GLU A 42 1.83 16.46 -3.17
N TRP A 43 2.94 15.85 -2.75
CA TRP A 43 3.00 14.41 -2.54
C TRP A 43 2.06 13.92 -1.44
N ILE A 44 1.93 14.67 -0.36
CA ILE A 44 0.93 14.43 0.68
C ILE A 44 -0.48 14.57 0.12
N ASP A 45 -0.75 15.68 -0.59
CA ASP A 45 -2.09 15.98 -1.12
C ASP A 45 -2.56 14.96 -2.15
N LEU A 46 -1.63 14.34 -2.88
CA LEU A 46 -1.92 13.23 -3.80
C LEU A 46 -2.48 11.99 -3.09
N HIS A 47 -2.03 11.71 -1.87
CA HIS A 47 -2.35 10.49 -1.12
C HIS A 47 -3.39 10.71 -0.01
N ARG A 48 -4.21 11.75 -0.11
CA ARG A 48 -5.27 12.05 0.87
C ARG A 48 -6.53 12.59 0.21
N GLY A 49 -7.56 12.77 1.03
CA GLY A 49 -8.84 13.32 0.60
C GLY A 49 -9.70 12.32 -0.18
N ASP A 50 -10.90 12.78 -0.55
CA ASP A 50 -12.00 11.91 -0.98
C ASP A 50 -11.68 11.09 -2.24
N ALA A 51 -10.92 11.67 -3.18
CA ALA A 51 -10.58 10.99 -4.43
C ALA A 51 -9.66 9.77 -4.18
N PHE A 52 -8.61 9.95 -3.38
CA PHE A 52 -7.68 8.87 -3.05
C PHE A 52 -8.33 7.85 -2.11
N ALA A 53 -9.15 8.31 -1.16
CA ALA A 53 -9.94 7.42 -0.30
C ALA A 53 -10.89 6.52 -1.11
N ALA A 54 -11.57 7.08 -2.13
CA ALA A 54 -12.42 6.30 -3.03
C ALA A 54 -11.63 5.28 -3.86
N TRP A 55 -10.42 5.62 -4.30
CA TRP A 55 -9.52 4.68 -4.99
C TRP A 55 -9.13 3.50 -4.09
N VAL A 56 -8.69 3.78 -2.87
CA VAL A 56 -8.34 2.72 -1.90
C VAL A 56 -9.57 1.86 -1.57
N GLN A 57 -10.75 2.46 -1.42
CA GLN A 57 -11.98 1.70 -1.17
C GLN A 57 -12.30 0.75 -2.33
N LEU A 58 -12.13 1.18 -3.58
CA LEU A 58 -12.27 0.30 -4.75
C LEU A 58 -11.34 -0.91 -4.66
N LEU A 59 -10.07 -0.70 -4.29
CA LEU A 59 -9.10 -1.79 -4.14
C LEU A 59 -9.48 -2.76 -3.01
N LYS A 60 -10.00 -2.24 -1.89
CA LYS A 60 -10.52 -3.06 -0.78
C LYS A 60 -11.67 -3.93 -1.24
N ASP A 61 -12.68 -3.32 -1.87
CA ASP A 61 -13.87 -4.03 -2.35
C ASP A 61 -13.51 -5.11 -3.38
N GLU A 62 -12.60 -4.81 -4.30
CA GLU A 62 -12.14 -5.77 -5.30
C GLU A 62 -11.34 -6.91 -4.65
N THR A 63 -10.53 -6.62 -3.62
CA THR A 63 -9.78 -7.63 -2.88
C THR A 63 -10.72 -8.57 -2.14
N ASP A 64 -11.74 -8.02 -1.47
CA ASP A 64 -12.77 -8.80 -0.79
C ASP A 64 -13.55 -9.68 -1.77
N ARG A 65 -13.93 -9.13 -2.93
CA ARG A 65 -14.60 -9.88 -4.01
C ARG A 65 -13.76 -11.05 -4.51
N VAL A 66 -12.47 -10.82 -4.77
CA VAL A 66 -11.54 -11.85 -5.24
C VAL A 66 -11.31 -12.92 -4.16
N ALA A 67 -11.12 -12.52 -2.90
CA ALA A 67 -10.91 -13.44 -1.79
C ALA A 67 -12.14 -14.33 -1.52
N ALA A 68 -13.35 -13.80 -1.69
CA ALA A 68 -14.59 -14.55 -1.55
C ALA A 68 -14.74 -15.66 -2.62
N LEU A 69 -14.20 -15.44 -3.82
CA LEU A 69 -14.25 -16.39 -4.94
C LEU A 69 -13.05 -17.36 -4.99
N ALA A 70 -11.98 -17.05 -4.25
CA ALA A 70 -10.76 -17.85 -4.22
C ALA A 70 -10.95 -19.20 -3.51
N ASP A 71 -10.04 -20.14 -3.78
CA ASP A 71 -9.89 -21.33 -2.94
C ASP A 71 -9.09 -21.00 -1.67
N ASP A 72 -9.07 -21.92 -0.69
CA ASP A 72 -8.39 -21.72 0.58
C ASP A 72 -6.89 -21.49 0.40
N ALA A 73 -6.26 -22.18 -0.56
CA ALA A 73 -4.85 -22.03 -0.86
C ALA A 73 -4.52 -20.63 -1.39
N THR A 74 -5.36 -20.07 -2.26
CA THR A 74 -5.17 -18.71 -2.78
C THR A 74 -5.47 -17.66 -1.72
N ARG A 75 -6.53 -17.84 -0.91
CA ARG A 75 -6.80 -16.96 0.24
C ARG A 75 -5.61 -16.91 1.20
N GLN A 76 -5.01 -18.06 1.53
CA GLN A 76 -3.84 -18.11 2.39
C GLN A 76 -2.66 -17.36 1.76
N ARG A 77 -2.39 -17.57 0.47
CA ARG A 77 -1.33 -16.82 -0.22
C ARG A 77 -1.58 -15.31 -0.27
N MET A 78 -2.83 -14.87 -0.41
CA MET A 78 -3.18 -13.44 -0.30
C MET A 78 -2.88 -12.92 1.10
N ALA A 79 -3.25 -13.64 2.15
CA ALA A 79 -2.96 -13.24 3.53
C ALA A 79 -1.44 -13.16 3.80
N ASP A 80 -0.68 -14.18 3.37
CA ASP A 80 0.78 -14.20 3.52
C ASP A 80 1.43 -13.04 2.74
N MET A 81 0.97 -12.77 1.52
CA MET A 81 1.45 -11.65 0.70
C MET A 81 1.10 -10.30 1.32
N PHE A 82 -0.07 -10.16 1.92
CA PHE A 82 -0.47 -8.93 2.61
C PHE A 82 0.51 -8.62 3.74
N VAL A 83 0.78 -9.59 4.62
CA VAL A 83 1.75 -9.44 5.72
C VAL A 83 3.13 -9.09 5.17
N ARG A 84 3.58 -9.83 4.15
CA ARG A 84 4.90 -9.59 3.55
C ARG A 84 5.03 -8.21 2.92
N ALA A 85 3.98 -7.72 2.25
CA ALA A 85 3.99 -6.40 1.65
C ALA A 85 4.05 -5.30 2.74
N VAL A 86 3.32 -5.45 3.85
CA VAL A 86 3.38 -4.51 4.97
C VAL A 86 4.78 -4.46 5.60
N GLU A 87 5.42 -5.63 5.80
CA GLU A 87 6.80 -5.69 6.30
C GLU A 87 7.77 -4.95 5.37
N LEU A 88 7.66 -5.17 4.06
CA LEU A 88 8.53 -4.52 3.07
C LEU A 88 8.31 -3.01 3.00
N GLU A 89 7.07 -2.53 3.13
CA GLU A 89 6.77 -1.10 3.21
C GLU A 89 7.37 -0.47 4.48
N ALA A 90 7.28 -1.15 5.62
CA ALA A 90 7.94 -0.70 6.86
C ALA A 90 9.47 -0.62 6.69
N GLU A 91 10.09 -1.66 6.14
CA GLU A 91 11.53 -1.68 5.83
C GLU A 91 11.92 -0.55 4.85
N PHE A 92 11.07 -0.24 3.87
CA PHE A 92 11.29 0.86 2.94
C PHE A 92 11.35 2.21 3.67
N PHE A 93 10.38 2.50 4.54
CA PHE A 93 10.39 3.74 5.33
C PHE A 93 11.62 3.80 6.25
N ASP A 94 11.93 2.73 6.99
CA ASP A 94 13.08 2.67 7.88
C ASP A 94 14.40 2.94 7.14
N ALA A 95 14.58 2.37 5.94
CA ALA A 95 15.76 2.60 5.11
C ALA A 95 15.91 4.07 4.71
N THR A 96 14.81 4.79 4.43
CA THR A 96 14.88 6.22 4.10
C THR A 96 15.32 7.08 5.29
N TYR A 97 14.85 6.78 6.50
CA TYR A 97 15.28 7.50 7.71
C TYR A 97 16.76 7.23 8.04
N ALA A 98 17.22 5.99 7.90
CA ALA A 98 18.63 5.64 8.11
C ALA A 98 19.56 6.35 7.11
N ALA A 99 19.16 6.42 5.83
CA ALA A 99 19.92 7.12 4.80
C ALA A 99 19.90 8.65 4.98
N GLY A 100 18.81 9.22 5.50
CA GLY A 100 18.69 10.63 5.85
C GLY A 100 19.54 11.02 7.06
N ALA A 101 19.68 10.14 8.05
CA ALA A 101 20.51 10.38 9.25
C ALA A 101 22.03 10.31 8.98
N ALA A 102 22.44 9.74 7.85
CA ALA A 102 23.84 9.63 7.43
C ALA A 102 24.33 10.81 6.55
N GLN A 103 23.46 11.79 6.28
CA GLN A 103 23.75 13.04 5.54
C GLN A 103 23.92 14.20 6.52
#